data_AF-A0A439RX63-F1
#
_entry.id   AF-A0A439RX63-F1
#
_cell.length_a   1.000
_cell.length_b   1.000
_cell.length_c   1.000
_cell.angle_alpha   90.00
_cell.angle_beta   90.00
_cell.angle_gamma   90.00
#
_symmetry.space_group_name_H-M   'P 1'
#
loop_
_entity.id
_entity.type
_entity.pdbx_description
1 polymer ?
#
loop_
_entity_poly.entity_id
_entity_poly.type
_entity_poly.pdbx_seq_one_letter_code
_entity_poly.pdbx_strand_id
1 'polypeptide(L)'
;QIKTPDVGSIADTARAVLLCKANRVGAYVGGSCTETDLSAQASVHISVATQADMMLAKPGMGVDEAFSIVGNEQNRLLAILNRRAGKKNVG
;
A
#
# COMPACT_ATOMS: atom_id res chain seq x y z
N GLN A 1 -12.34 -1.38 6.20
CA GLN A 1 -11.65 -0.61 5.15
C GLN A 1 -11.04 0.62 5.81
N ILE A 2 -9.76 0.88 5.59
CA ILE A 2 -9.04 2.08 6.04
C ILE A 2 -9.02 3.04 4.84
N LYS A 3 -9.77 4.14 4.92
CA LYS A 3 -9.89 5.08 3.80
C LYS A 3 -8.80 6.14 3.89
N THR A 4 -7.71 5.94 3.15
CA THR A 4 -6.48 6.73 3.24
C THR A 4 -6.66 8.25 3.21
N PRO A 5 -7.50 8.86 2.34
CA PRO A 5 -7.65 10.32 2.36
C PRO A 5 -8.42 10.82 3.60
N ASP A 6 -9.30 9.99 4.18
CA ASP A 6 -10.16 10.39 5.30
C ASP A 6 -9.42 10.29 6.65
N VAL A 7 -8.44 9.40 6.77
CA VAL A 7 -7.62 9.26 7.99
C VAL A 7 -6.53 10.32 8.11
N GLY A 8 -6.36 11.17 7.09
CA GLY A 8 -5.39 12.26 7.07
C GLY A 8 -3.98 11.77 6.78
N SER A 9 -3.19 11.47 7.81
CA SER A 9 -1.78 11.10 7.63
C SER A 9 -1.62 9.67 7.15
N ILE A 10 -0.62 9.44 6.30
CA ILE A 10 -0.25 8.08 5.90
C ILE A 10 0.30 7.26 7.08
N ALA A 11 0.84 7.94 8.11
CA ALA A 11 1.25 7.30 9.35
C ALA A 11 0.03 6.76 10.15
N ASP A 12 -1.11 7.44 10.07
CA ASP A 12 -2.36 6.96 10.67
C ASP A 12 -2.91 5.74 9.95
N THR A 13 -2.76 5.69 8.61
CA THR A 13 -3.05 4.48 7.84
C THR A 13 -2.21 3.30 8.36
N ALA A 14 -0.90 3.49 8.56
CA ALA A 14 -0.03 2.43 9.07
C ALA A 14 -0.44 1.97 10.47
N ARG A 15 -0.72 2.91 11.38
CA ARG A 15 -1.22 2.60 12.73
C ARG A 15 -2.53 1.82 12.68
N ALA A 16 -3.46 2.21 11.80
CA ALA A 16 -4.73 1.52 11.63
C ALA A 16 -4.55 0.08 11.15
N VAL A 17 -3.67 -0.17 10.17
CA VAL A 17 -3.34 -1.54 9.71
C VAL A 17 -2.79 -2.37 10.87
N LEU A 18 -1.79 -1.86 11.60
CA LEU A 18 -1.19 -2.58 12.72
C LEU A 18 -2.19 -2.88 13.84
N LEU A 19 -3.09 -1.94 14.12
CA LEU A 19 -4.19 -2.14 15.08
C LEU A 19 -5.13 -3.25 14.63
N CYS A 20 -5.56 -3.26 13.36
CA CYS A 20 -6.39 -4.32 12.81
C CYS A 20 -5.69 -5.69 12.96
N LYS A 21 -4.41 -5.78 12.60
CA LYS A 21 -3.63 -7.02 12.70
C LYS A 21 -3.48 -7.52 14.13
N ALA A 22 -3.19 -6.63 15.08
CA ALA A 22 -3.10 -6.97 16.50
C ALA A 22 -4.41 -7.57 17.03
N ASN A 23 -5.54 -7.16 16.44
CA ASN A 23 -6.88 -7.63 16.80
C ASN A 23 -7.43 -8.73 15.86
N ARG A 24 -6.58 -9.30 14.98
CA ARG A 24 -6.98 -10.34 14.00
C ARG A 24 -8.14 -9.90 13.09
N VAL A 25 -8.19 -8.62 12.76
CA VAL A 25 -9.14 -8.03 11.80
C VAL A 25 -8.41 -7.78 10.49
N GLY A 26 -9.03 -8.17 9.37
CA GLY A 26 -8.49 -7.93 8.05
C GLY A 26 -8.36 -6.43 7.74
N ALA A 27 -7.17 -6.00 7.35
CA ALA A 27 -6.85 -4.63 7.01
C ALA A 27 -6.88 -4.44 5.49
N TYR A 28 -7.93 -3.77 5.01
CA TYR A 28 -8.02 -3.31 3.62
C TYR A 28 -7.64 -1.83 3.53
N VAL A 29 -6.50 -1.52 2.91
CA VAL A 29 -6.05 -0.15 2.62
C VAL A 29 -6.78 0.35 1.37
N GLY A 30 -7.81 1.16 1.61
CA GLY A 30 -8.66 1.73 0.57
C GLY A 30 -8.12 3.04 0.01
N GLY A 31 -9.03 3.88 -0.47
CA GLY A 31 -8.72 5.17 -1.07
C GLY A 31 -9.92 5.75 -1.80
N SER A 32 -9.65 6.64 -2.75
CA SER A 32 -10.64 7.24 -3.64
C SER A 32 -10.12 7.26 -5.09
N CYS A 33 -11.04 7.18 -6.05
CA CYS A 33 -10.72 7.44 -7.46
C CYS A 33 -10.32 8.90 -7.73
N THR A 34 -10.61 9.81 -6.79
CA THR A 34 -10.29 11.26 -6.88
C THR A 34 -8.94 11.63 -6.24
N GLU A 35 -8.17 10.64 -5.79
CA GLU A 35 -6.79 10.83 -5.35
C GLU A 35 -5.83 11.01 -6.56
N THR A 36 -4.53 11.05 -6.31
CA THR A 36 -3.50 11.15 -7.34
C THR A 36 -2.66 9.88 -7.42
N ASP A 37 -1.93 9.72 -8.53
CA ASP A 37 -0.94 8.67 -8.73
C ASP A 37 0.13 8.68 -7.62
N LEU A 38 0.63 9.86 -7.22
CA LEU A 38 1.60 9.99 -6.13
C LEU A 38 1.05 9.46 -4.80
N SER A 39 -0.19 9.79 -4.45
CA SER A 39 -0.83 9.29 -3.22
C SER A 39 -1.13 7.79 -3.28
N ALA A 40 -1.42 7.24 -4.47
CA ALA A 40 -1.57 5.82 -4.70
C ALA A 40 -0.25 5.08 -4.46
N GLN A 41 0.84 5.55 -5.05
CA GLN A 41 2.18 5.01 -4.83
C GLN A 41 2.54 5.03 -3.34
N ALA A 42 2.35 6.16 -2.64
CA ALA A 42 2.62 6.23 -1.21
C ALA A 42 1.81 5.18 -0.40
N SER A 43 0.55 4.96 -0.78
CA SER A 43 -0.31 3.94 -0.16
C SER A 43 0.22 2.51 -0.39
N VAL A 44 0.84 2.23 -1.53
CA VAL A 44 1.52 0.94 -1.80
C VAL A 44 2.63 0.68 -0.80
N HIS A 45 3.51 1.67 -0.58
CA HIS A 45 4.64 1.52 0.34
C HIS A 45 4.18 1.20 1.76
N ILE A 46 3.14 1.89 2.26
CA ILE A 46 2.59 1.62 3.59
C ILE A 46 1.89 0.27 3.65
N SER A 47 1.13 -0.11 2.62
CA SER A 47 0.45 -1.41 2.55
C SER A 47 1.44 -2.57 2.60
N VAL A 48 2.54 -2.48 1.83
CA VAL A 48 3.60 -3.50 1.82
C VAL A 48 4.36 -3.52 3.15
N ALA A 49 4.73 -2.36 3.69
CA ALA A 49 5.49 -2.26 4.94
C ALA A 49 4.72 -2.81 6.15
N THR A 50 3.40 -2.57 6.20
CA THR A 50 2.53 -3.03 7.29
C THR A 50 1.91 -4.39 7.03
N GLN A 51 2.15 -4.96 5.84
CA GLN A 51 1.57 -6.22 5.37
C GLN A 51 0.04 -6.22 5.52
N ALA A 52 -0.62 -5.22 4.92
CA ALA A 52 -2.08 -5.18 4.80
C ALA A 52 -2.60 -6.37 4.00
N ASP A 53 -3.80 -6.84 4.31
CA ASP A 53 -4.41 -8.00 3.65
C ASP A 53 -4.83 -7.70 2.20
N MET A 54 -5.26 -6.46 1.94
CA MET A 54 -5.63 -5.97 0.62
C MET A 54 -5.30 -4.48 0.48
N MET A 55 -5.08 -4.03 -0.76
CA MET A 55 -5.01 -2.60 -1.11
C MET A 55 -5.79 -2.29 -2.39
N LEU A 56 -6.34 -1.09 -2.48
CA LEU A 56 -7.16 -0.65 -3.61
C LEU A 56 -6.30 -0.23 -4.81
N ALA A 57 -6.65 -0.69 -6.01
CA ALA A 57 -6.19 -0.08 -7.26
C ALA A 57 -6.82 1.31 -7.40
N LYS A 58 -5.98 2.35 -7.47
CA LYS A 58 -6.38 3.77 -7.56
C LYS A 58 -5.28 4.61 -8.23
N PRO A 59 -5.51 5.88 -8.62
CA PRO A 59 -6.79 6.58 -8.68
C PRO A 59 -7.52 6.32 -10.00
N GLY A 60 -8.54 7.12 -10.30
CA GLY A 60 -9.29 7.08 -11.56
C GLY A 60 -10.40 6.03 -11.59
N MET A 61 -11.22 6.12 -12.63
CA MET A 61 -12.34 5.21 -12.91
C MET A 61 -12.08 4.33 -14.14
N GLY A 62 -10.93 4.49 -14.81
CA GLY A 62 -10.57 3.73 -16.02
C GLY A 62 -10.08 2.31 -15.75
N VAL A 63 -9.89 1.94 -14.47
CA VAL A 63 -9.42 0.62 -13.99
C VAL A 63 -7.98 0.31 -14.41
N ASP A 64 -7.66 0.36 -15.70
CA ASP A 64 -6.36 -0.02 -16.26
C ASP A 64 -5.22 0.85 -15.71
N GLU A 65 -5.44 2.17 -15.61
CA GLU A 65 -4.44 3.09 -15.07
C GLU A 65 -4.20 2.80 -13.58
N ALA A 66 -5.27 2.52 -12.84
CA ALA A 66 -5.24 2.24 -11.40
C ALA A 66 -4.45 0.96 -11.10
N PHE A 67 -4.70 -0.11 -11.86
CA PHE A 67 -3.96 -1.36 -11.77
C PHE A 67 -2.50 -1.18 -12.19
N SER A 68 -2.26 -0.43 -13.26
CA SER A 68 -0.90 -0.16 -13.73
C SER A 68 -0.09 0.61 -12.70
N ILE A 69 -0.64 1.66 -12.09
CA ILE A 69 0.05 2.47 -11.08
C ILE A 69 0.37 1.63 -9.84
N VAL A 70 -0.64 1.02 -9.23
CA VAL A 70 -0.49 0.28 -7.97
C VAL A 70 0.34 -1.00 -8.16
N GLY A 71 0.04 -1.78 -9.20
CA GLY A 71 0.71 -3.04 -9.47
C GLY A 71 2.18 -2.86 -9.86
N ASN A 72 2.50 -1.88 -10.72
CA ASN A 72 3.89 -1.64 -11.12
C ASN A 72 4.72 -1.12 -9.94
N GLU A 73 4.17 -0.25 -9.09
CA GLU A 73 4.89 0.26 -7.93
C GLU A 73 5.12 -0.83 -6.87
N GLN A 74 4.14 -1.70 -6.65
CA GLN A 74 4.29 -2.85 -5.76
C GLN A 74 5.41 -3.79 -6.26
N ASN A 75 5.40 -4.13 -7.54
CA ASN A 75 6.42 -5.00 -8.14
C ASN A 75 7.82 -4.39 -8.04
N ARG A 76 7.95 -3.08 -8.30
CA ARG A 76 9.22 -2.36 -8.17
C ARG A 76 9.72 -2.38 -6.72
N LEU A 77 8.85 -2.09 -5.75
CA LEU A 77 9.18 -2.12 -4.33
C LEU A 77 9.64 -3.52 -3.89
N LEU A 78 8.90 -4.56 -4.25
CA LEU A 78 9.26 -5.95 -3.92
C LEU A 78 10.61 -6.36 -4.53
N ALA A 79 10.89 -5.97 -5.78
CA ALA A 79 12.19 -6.24 -6.40
C ALA A 79 13.35 -5.58 -5.63
N ILE A 80 13.18 -4.33 -5.17
CA ILE A 80 14.17 -3.61 -4.36
C ILE A 80 14.36 -4.31 -3.01
N LEU A 81 13.28 -4.69 -2.33
CA LEU A 81 13.32 -5.38 -1.04
C LEU A 81 14.02 -6.74 -1.15
N ASN A 82 13.67 -7.54 -2.17
CA ASN A 82 14.29 -8.84 -2.43
C ASN A 82 15.80 -8.72 -2.68
N ARG A 83 16.22 -7.73 -3.49
CA ARG A 83 17.65 -7.47 -3.71
C ARG A 83 18.39 -7.12 -2.42
N ARG A 84 17.77 -6.31 -1.54
CA ARG A 84 18.37 -5.91 -0.25
C ARG A 84 18.44 -7.08 0.73
N ALA A 85 17.39 -7.91 0.78
CA ALA A 85 17.37 -9.12 1.61
C ALA A 85 18.45 -10.12 1.16
N GLY A 86 18.59 -10.35 -0.15
CA GLY A 86 19.64 -11.21 -0.70
C GLY A 86 21.05 -10.73 -0.36
N LYS A 87 21.31 -9.42 -0.37
CA LYS A 87 22.60 -8.86 0.07
C LYS A 87 22.90 -9.07 1.55
N LYS A 88 21.88 -9.06 2.42
CA LYS A 88 22.05 -9.29 3.86
C LYS A 88 22.39 -10.74 4.20
N ASN A 89 22.01 -11.69 3.36
CA ASN A 89 22.26 -13.12 3.59
C ASN A 89 23.62 -13.60 3.07
N VAL A 90 24.41 -12.71 2.46
CA VAL A 90 25.71 -13.02 1.81
C VAL A 90 26.88 -12.31 2.54
N GLY A 91 26.62 -11.66 3.68
CA GLY A 91 27.63 -11.10 4.57
C GLY A 91 27.50 -11.70 5.96
#